data_AF-A0A1V1NUZ3-F1
#
_entry.id   AF-A0A1V1NUZ3-F1
#
_cell.length_a   1.000
_cell.length_b   1.000
_cell.length_c   1.000
_cell.angle_alpha   90.00
_cell.angle_beta   90.00
_cell.angle_gamma   90.00
#
_symmetry.space_group_name_H-M   'P 1'
#
loop_
_entity.id
_entity.type
_entity.pdbx_description
1 polymer ?
#
loop_
_entity_poly.entity_id
_entity_poly.type
_entity_poly.pdbx_seq_one_letter_code
_entity_poly.pdbx_strand_id
1 'polypeptide(L)'
;VIEDWGDFPGEGMHVDSDKGKQLIITGIQLGNIQIMVQPKRGCYGAKCNGEVCRILHDPTLSPPHHWLATYHYIQQTSDAVIHFGAEGSLEYLPGKRSALSNECFPEISLGDLPNFYIYVMDIPGEGLMAKRRGRAVIVDHLTPVYLPVSLDDDMVQLNDYLIQYQKAEQMQVTSRMSNLHQKMIPLIKNFHLGDTPLELSEFNVFIQTLSRTIRQMQHSLSPIGLHVLGKQPDDMAKSQMLYTLLKNLQNKPNESSTIPSLENLENQLQDKALSIENCCNQLKTILFEASDDSQNHLDLQRFCLPLAEKLNDSQNEIKALISCLNGEYLPPGLGGSFYQGKLDTLPSGRNFYPTDIGALPTASAWEMGKILADKILMTYHQEEGQFPENIGISIWSSDAFKSDGEVFSQVLYLLGVKPAWRKNGRIKGIEIIPLDELTIDMGNKELVKRPRVDVTIQTSGILRDMVPNFCDYMDEAVVMVSKLSEPMEYNYVLKHTQQKIEE
;
A
#
# COMPACT_ATOMS: atom_id res chain seq x y z
N VAL A 1 -32.13 -6.88 -6.43
CA VAL A 1 -32.20 -6.30 -7.80
C VAL A 1 -33.50 -5.58 -8.05
N ILE A 2 -34.67 -6.24 -8.07
CA ILE A 2 -35.95 -5.55 -8.30
C ILE A 2 -36.23 -4.50 -7.22
N GLU A 3 -35.98 -4.84 -5.95
CA GLU A 3 -36.11 -3.88 -4.83
C GLU A 3 -35.17 -2.67 -4.98
N ASP A 4 -33.99 -2.87 -5.53
CA ASP A 4 -32.99 -1.81 -5.70
C ASP A 4 -33.21 -0.99 -6.97
N TRP A 5 -33.64 -1.60 -8.08
CA TRP A 5 -33.59 -0.97 -9.40
C TRP A 5 -34.93 -0.95 -10.14
N GLY A 6 -36.00 -1.36 -9.45
CA GLY A 6 -37.32 -1.53 -10.04
C GLY A 6 -37.41 -2.73 -10.98
N ASP A 7 -38.54 -2.83 -11.68
CA ASP A 7 -38.76 -3.89 -12.65
C ASP A 7 -37.79 -3.79 -13.85
N PHE A 8 -37.47 -4.94 -14.42
CA PHE A 8 -36.64 -5.01 -15.63
C PHE A 8 -37.27 -4.18 -16.76
N PRO A 9 -36.50 -3.37 -17.52
CA PRO A 9 -35.02 -3.26 -17.53
C PRO A 9 -34.41 -2.17 -16.63
N GLY A 10 -35.19 -1.57 -15.72
CA GLY A 10 -34.76 -0.42 -14.92
C GLY A 10 -34.73 0.90 -15.70
N GLU A 11 -34.09 1.92 -15.13
CA GLU A 11 -34.24 3.32 -15.58
C GLU A 11 -33.20 3.79 -16.62
N GLY A 12 -32.09 3.08 -16.83
CA GLY A 12 -31.04 3.55 -17.73
C GLY A 12 -30.41 2.45 -18.59
N MET A 13 -29.60 2.90 -19.55
CA MET A 13 -28.96 2.02 -20.55
C MET A 13 -29.95 1.16 -21.34
N HIS A 14 -31.13 1.70 -21.67
CA HIS A 14 -32.08 1.06 -22.58
C HIS A 14 -32.50 2.00 -23.69
N VAL A 15 -32.97 1.43 -24.79
CA VAL A 15 -33.71 2.11 -25.85
C VAL A 15 -35.14 1.60 -25.89
N ASP A 16 -36.09 2.51 -26.18
CA ASP A 16 -37.44 2.12 -26.53
C ASP A 16 -37.45 1.57 -27.95
N SER A 17 -38.08 0.42 -28.15
CA SER A 17 -38.25 -0.23 -29.45
C SER A 17 -39.67 -0.74 -29.62
N ASP A 18 -40.04 -1.14 -30.84
CA ASP A 18 -41.36 -1.76 -31.12
C ASP A 18 -41.60 -3.06 -30.32
N LYS A 19 -40.53 -3.66 -29.77
CA LYS A 19 -40.57 -4.86 -28.91
C LYS A 19 -40.54 -4.52 -27.42
N GLY A 20 -40.72 -3.24 -27.05
CA GLY A 20 -40.54 -2.73 -25.70
C GLY A 20 -39.12 -2.23 -25.43
N LYS A 21 -38.82 -1.98 -24.16
CA LYS A 21 -37.51 -1.48 -23.71
C LYS A 21 -36.44 -2.56 -23.84
N GLN A 22 -35.33 -2.22 -24.51
CA GLN A 22 -34.20 -3.12 -24.72
C GLN A 22 -32.93 -2.53 -24.09
N LEU A 23 -32.22 -3.33 -23.27
CA LEU A 23 -30.95 -2.91 -22.70
C LEU A 23 -29.87 -2.80 -23.78
N ILE A 24 -29.06 -1.76 -23.70
CA ILE A 24 -27.93 -1.47 -24.58
C ILE A 24 -26.69 -2.10 -23.97
N ILE A 25 -25.99 -2.93 -24.73
CA ILE A 25 -24.69 -3.49 -24.34
C ILE A 25 -23.62 -2.82 -25.22
N THR A 26 -22.66 -2.16 -24.60
CA THR A 26 -21.65 -1.36 -25.31
C THR A 26 -20.31 -2.10 -25.37
N GLY A 27 -19.71 -2.12 -26.56
CA GLY A 27 -18.37 -2.68 -26.79
C GLY A 27 -17.96 -2.56 -28.25
N ILE A 28 -16.71 -2.94 -28.54
CA ILE A 28 -16.16 -3.03 -29.89
C ILE A 28 -15.90 -4.51 -30.20
N GLN A 29 -16.42 -4.99 -31.32
CA GLN A 29 -16.14 -6.34 -31.84
C GLN A 29 -14.99 -6.28 -32.86
N LEU A 30 -13.94 -7.07 -32.63
CA LEU A 30 -12.81 -7.25 -33.54
C LEU A 30 -12.63 -8.75 -33.83
N GLY A 31 -13.34 -9.26 -34.84
CA GLY A 31 -13.34 -10.69 -35.14
C GLY A 31 -13.97 -11.48 -33.99
N ASN A 32 -13.19 -12.34 -33.33
CA ASN A 32 -13.63 -13.11 -32.15
C ASN A 32 -13.33 -12.42 -30.81
N ILE A 33 -12.75 -11.21 -30.83
CA ILE A 33 -12.38 -10.47 -29.63
C ILE A 33 -13.41 -9.37 -29.38
N GLN A 34 -13.94 -9.33 -28.16
CA GLN A 34 -14.85 -8.28 -27.70
C GLN A 34 -14.11 -7.40 -26.70
N ILE A 35 -14.09 -6.09 -26.95
CA ILE A 35 -13.52 -5.10 -26.03
C ILE A 35 -14.68 -4.32 -25.43
N MET A 36 -14.88 -4.49 -24.12
CA MET A 36 -16.00 -3.91 -23.39
C MET A 36 -15.50 -3.13 -22.18
N VAL A 37 -16.25 -2.11 -21.78
CA VAL A 37 -16.02 -1.41 -20.50
C VAL A 37 -16.91 -2.06 -19.46
N GLN A 38 -16.36 -2.36 -18.29
CA GLN A 38 -17.14 -2.93 -17.19
C GLN A 38 -18.33 -2.00 -16.86
N PRO A 39 -19.56 -2.53 -16.77
CA PRO A 39 -20.74 -1.72 -16.47
C PRO A 39 -20.62 -0.97 -15.16
N LYS A 40 -21.39 0.11 -15.01
CA LYS A 40 -21.48 0.82 -13.73
C LYS A 40 -22.15 -0.06 -12.68
N ARG A 41 -21.56 -0.06 -11.48
CA ARG A 41 -22.02 -0.85 -10.35
C ARG A 41 -23.19 -0.23 -9.58
N GLY A 42 -23.22 1.09 -9.48
CA GLY A 42 -24.00 1.81 -8.45
C GLY A 42 -24.94 2.88 -8.95
N CYS A 43 -25.04 3.02 -10.26
CA CYS A 43 -25.85 4.02 -10.91
C CYS A 43 -26.14 3.58 -12.35
N TYR A 44 -27.03 4.32 -13.00
CA TYR A 44 -27.43 4.10 -14.38
C TYR A 44 -27.11 5.32 -15.25
N GLY A 45 -27.12 5.14 -16.58
CA GLY A 45 -26.89 6.22 -17.55
C GLY A 45 -25.42 6.40 -17.98
N ALA A 46 -25.20 7.25 -18.97
CA ALA A 46 -23.90 7.41 -19.64
C ALA A 46 -22.85 8.14 -18.78
N LYS A 47 -23.25 9.13 -17.96
CA LYS A 47 -22.33 9.92 -17.12
C LYS A 47 -22.41 9.54 -15.65
N CYS A 48 -21.30 9.65 -14.93
CA CYS A 48 -21.29 9.55 -13.47
C CYS A 48 -21.31 10.98 -12.93
N ASN A 49 -22.48 11.46 -12.52
CA ASN A 49 -22.68 12.81 -11.98
C ASN A 49 -22.79 12.83 -10.44
N GLY A 50 -22.64 11.69 -9.77
CA GLY A 50 -22.78 11.57 -8.31
C GLY A 50 -24.22 11.66 -7.80
N GLU A 51 -25.12 12.35 -8.52
CA GLU A 51 -26.53 12.56 -8.17
C GLU A 51 -27.33 11.25 -7.99
N VAL A 52 -26.93 10.18 -8.69
CA VAL A 52 -27.60 8.88 -8.69
C VAL A 52 -26.71 7.78 -8.09
N CYS A 53 -25.54 8.11 -7.53
CA CYS A 53 -24.61 7.11 -7.02
C CYS A 53 -25.10 6.52 -5.68
N ARG A 54 -25.90 5.47 -5.76
CA ARG A 54 -26.54 4.86 -4.59
C ARG A 54 -25.56 4.09 -3.68
N ILE A 55 -24.40 3.66 -4.21
CA ILE A 55 -23.38 2.96 -3.41
C ILE A 55 -22.91 3.82 -2.23
N LEU A 56 -22.89 5.14 -2.38
CA LEU A 56 -22.44 6.07 -1.33
C LEU A 56 -23.30 5.99 -0.06
N HIS A 57 -24.54 5.54 -0.18
CA HIS A 57 -25.50 5.44 0.93
C HIS A 57 -25.88 3.99 1.24
N ASP A 58 -25.62 3.06 0.32
CA ASP A 58 -25.96 1.65 0.48
C ASP A 58 -24.80 0.75 -0.02
N PRO A 59 -23.97 0.23 0.89
CA PRO A 59 -22.88 -0.67 0.53
C PRO A 59 -23.35 -2.08 0.10
N THR A 60 -24.62 -2.41 0.36
CA THR A 60 -25.21 -3.73 0.06
C THR A 60 -26.02 -3.76 -1.24
N LEU A 61 -26.27 -2.59 -1.83
CA LEU A 61 -27.00 -2.37 -3.08
C LEU A 61 -26.68 -3.43 -4.13
N SER A 62 -27.63 -4.12 -4.76
CA SER A 62 -27.30 -5.06 -5.85
C SER A 62 -26.77 -4.35 -7.12
N PRO A 63 -26.03 -5.02 -8.03
CA PRO A 63 -25.73 -4.45 -9.34
C PRO A 63 -27.01 -4.21 -10.15
N PRO A 64 -27.05 -3.18 -11.03
CA PRO A 64 -28.23 -2.86 -11.84
C PRO A 64 -28.52 -3.91 -12.90
N HIS A 65 -29.75 -3.92 -13.43
CA HIS A 65 -30.16 -4.82 -14.52
C HIS A 65 -29.20 -4.79 -15.72
N HIS A 66 -28.70 -3.61 -16.10
CA HIS A 66 -27.71 -3.44 -17.17
C HIS A 66 -26.39 -4.19 -16.90
N TRP A 67 -25.91 -4.22 -15.66
CA TRP A 67 -24.72 -4.99 -15.28
C TRP A 67 -24.96 -6.48 -15.54
N LEU A 68 -26.07 -7.01 -15.02
CA LEU A 68 -26.41 -8.43 -15.15
C LEU A 68 -26.63 -8.81 -16.63
N ALA A 69 -27.30 -7.97 -17.41
CA ALA A 69 -27.50 -8.21 -18.84
C ALA A 69 -26.19 -8.21 -19.63
N THR A 70 -25.26 -7.30 -19.31
CA THR A 70 -23.94 -7.25 -19.96
C THR A 70 -23.15 -8.52 -19.69
N TYR A 71 -23.07 -8.94 -18.42
CA TYR A 71 -22.35 -10.15 -18.06
C TYR A 71 -23.03 -11.43 -18.57
N HIS A 72 -24.36 -11.46 -18.61
CA HIS A 72 -25.10 -12.54 -19.26
C HIS A 72 -24.79 -12.64 -20.75
N TYR A 73 -24.71 -11.50 -21.46
CA TYR A 73 -24.29 -11.48 -22.86
C TYR A 73 -22.85 -11.99 -23.04
N ILE A 74 -21.91 -11.61 -22.17
CA ILE A 74 -20.54 -12.14 -22.19
C ILE A 74 -20.55 -13.67 -22.01
N GLN A 75 -21.32 -14.19 -21.05
CA GLN A 75 -21.47 -15.64 -20.83
C GLN A 75 -21.99 -16.39 -22.07
N GLN A 76 -22.86 -15.77 -22.86
CA GLN A 76 -23.44 -16.41 -24.05
C GLN A 76 -22.57 -16.28 -25.31
N THR A 77 -21.59 -15.38 -25.33
CA THR A 77 -20.87 -14.99 -26.55
C THR A 77 -19.35 -15.12 -26.47
N SER A 78 -18.80 -15.52 -25.32
CA SER A 78 -17.36 -15.60 -25.09
C SER A 78 -16.98 -16.93 -24.42
N ASP A 79 -15.82 -17.47 -24.79
CA ASP A 79 -15.26 -18.69 -24.17
C ASP A 79 -14.50 -18.38 -22.88
N ALA A 80 -14.03 -17.14 -22.72
CA ALA A 80 -13.31 -16.66 -21.55
C ALA A 80 -13.44 -15.14 -21.43
N VAL A 81 -13.18 -14.60 -20.24
CA VAL A 81 -13.10 -13.16 -20.00
C VAL A 81 -11.70 -12.79 -19.50
N ILE A 82 -11.17 -11.68 -20.01
CA ILE A 82 -9.89 -11.10 -19.55
C ILE A 82 -10.21 -9.74 -18.95
N HIS A 83 -10.02 -9.60 -17.65
CA HIS A 83 -10.09 -8.31 -16.97
C HIS A 83 -8.70 -7.67 -16.92
N PHE A 84 -8.67 -6.35 -17.07
CA PHE A 84 -7.47 -5.53 -16.99
C PHE A 84 -7.58 -4.53 -15.84
N GLY A 85 -6.52 -4.43 -15.04
CA GLY A 85 -6.40 -3.45 -13.96
C GLY A 85 -6.36 -4.09 -12.58
N ALA A 86 -5.85 -3.36 -11.60
CA ALA A 86 -5.67 -3.88 -10.26
C ALA A 86 -6.95 -3.86 -9.40
N GLU A 87 -8.09 -3.44 -9.96
CA GLU A 87 -9.39 -3.39 -9.27
C GLU A 87 -10.55 -3.43 -10.30
N GLY A 88 -11.32 -4.51 -10.34
CA GLY A 88 -12.63 -4.55 -11.01
C GLY A 88 -13.77 -4.44 -10.00
N SER A 89 -14.93 -3.93 -10.40
CA SER A 89 -16.10 -3.88 -9.51
C SER A 89 -16.74 -5.26 -9.26
N LEU A 90 -16.39 -6.27 -10.05
CA LEU A 90 -17.00 -7.60 -10.07
C LEU A 90 -16.74 -8.38 -8.78
N GLU A 91 -15.49 -8.43 -8.33
CA GLU A 91 -15.08 -9.13 -7.12
C GLU A 91 -15.61 -8.44 -5.85
N TYR A 92 -15.97 -7.15 -5.93
CA TYR A 92 -16.54 -6.38 -4.83
C TYR A 92 -18.08 -6.32 -4.85
N LEU A 93 -18.75 -7.03 -5.76
CA LEU A 93 -20.21 -7.12 -5.72
C LEU A 93 -20.70 -7.79 -4.42
N PRO A 94 -21.92 -7.51 -3.93
CA PRO A 94 -22.42 -8.05 -2.67
C PRO A 94 -22.47 -9.58 -2.69
N GLY A 95 -22.13 -10.21 -1.56
CA GLY A 95 -22.09 -11.67 -1.41
C GLY A 95 -21.09 -12.12 -0.34
N LYS A 96 -21.02 -13.44 -0.12
CA LYS A 96 -20.13 -14.07 0.89
C LYS A 96 -18.67 -13.71 0.68
N ARG A 97 -17.92 -13.47 1.77
CA ARG A 97 -16.49 -13.07 1.78
C ARG A 97 -15.60 -13.96 0.89
N SER A 98 -15.83 -15.27 0.93
CA SER A 98 -15.19 -16.30 0.12
C SER A 98 -16.15 -17.48 -0.07
N ALA A 99 -15.78 -18.43 -0.94
CA ALA A 99 -16.61 -19.61 -1.25
C ALA A 99 -18.06 -19.21 -1.62
N LEU A 100 -18.17 -18.50 -2.74
CA LEU A 100 -19.41 -17.89 -3.20
C LEU A 100 -20.52 -18.91 -3.39
N SER A 101 -21.75 -18.49 -3.10
CA SER A 101 -22.97 -19.23 -3.45
C SER A 101 -23.53 -18.73 -4.79
N ASN A 102 -24.47 -19.47 -5.35
CA ASN A 102 -25.28 -19.07 -6.51
C ASN A 102 -26.12 -17.79 -6.29
N GLU A 103 -26.20 -17.28 -5.06
CA GLU A 103 -26.84 -16.01 -4.71
C GLU A 103 -25.86 -14.84 -4.67
N CYS A 104 -24.54 -15.10 -4.78
CA CYS A 104 -23.53 -14.05 -4.75
C CYS A 104 -23.42 -13.41 -6.13
N PHE A 105 -23.47 -12.08 -6.19
CA PHE A 105 -23.44 -11.37 -7.48
C PHE A 105 -22.19 -11.57 -8.35
N PRO A 106 -20.97 -11.78 -7.80
CA PRO A 106 -19.83 -12.15 -8.65
C PRO A 106 -20.06 -13.51 -9.34
N GLU A 107 -20.67 -14.47 -8.62
CA GLU A 107 -21.03 -15.79 -9.15
C GLU A 107 -22.06 -15.69 -10.27
N ILE A 108 -23.15 -14.95 -10.02
CA ILE A 108 -24.23 -14.72 -10.98
C ILE A 108 -23.70 -14.04 -12.25
N SER A 109 -22.77 -13.10 -12.08
CA SER A 109 -22.20 -12.32 -13.20
C SER A 109 -21.21 -13.14 -14.03
N LEU A 110 -20.37 -13.98 -13.44
CA LEU A 110 -19.42 -14.77 -14.23
C LEU A 110 -20.01 -16.08 -14.77
N GLY A 111 -20.93 -16.72 -14.03
CA GLY A 111 -21.32 -18.09 -14.33
C GLY A 111 -20.09 -19.00 -14.42
N ASP A 112 -20.05 -19.88 -15.42
CA ASP A 112 -18.94 -20.83 -15.59
C ASP A 112 -17.75 -20.29 -16.41
N LEU A 113 -17.74 -18.99 -16.75
CA LEU A 113 -16.68 -18.41 -17.56
C LEU A 113 -15.30 -18.51 -16.88
N PRO A 114 -14.28 -19.02 -17.58
CA PRO A 114 -12.88 -18.82 -17.20
C PRO A 114 -12.57 -17.32 -17.13
N ASN A 115 -12.13 -16.87 -15.95
CA ASN A 115 -11.78 -15.48 -15.69
C ASN A 115 -10.26 -15.33 -15.57
N PHE A 116 -9.66 -14.65 -16.53
CA PHE A 116 -8.25 -14.27 -16.50
C PHE A 116 -8.11 -12.81 -16.10
N TYR A 117 -7.06 -12.49 -15.35
CA TYR A 117 -6.82 -11.14 -14.86
C TYR A 117 -5.38 -10.72 -15.12
N ILE A 118 -5.21 -9.57 -15.77
CA ILE A 118 -3.91 -8.90 -15.86
C ILE A 118 -3.78 -7.99 -14.65
N TYR A 119 -2.88 -8.36 -13.73
CA TYR A 119 -2.78 -7.75 -12.41
C TYR A 119 -1.36 -7.29 -12.11
N VAL A 120 -1.20 -6.15 -11.46
CA VAL A 120 0.15 -5.72 -11.03
C VAL A 120 0.63 -6.59 -9.87
N MET A 121 1.87 -7.06 -9.95
CA MET A 121 2.47 -7.98 -8.98
C MET A 121 2.52 -7.43 -7.53
N ASP A 122 2.49 -6.10 -7.36
CA ASP A 122 2.67 -5.45 -6.06
C ASP A 122 1.37 -5.18 -5.31
N ILE A 123 0.20 -5.57 -5.84
CA ILE A 123 -1.12 -5.41 -5.23
C ILE A 123 -1.74 -6.80 -4.94
N PRO A 124 -1.13 -7.60 -4.04
CA PRO A 124 -1.59 -8.97 -3.77
C PRO A 124 -2.92 -9.05 -3.00
N GLY A 125 -3.28 -8.05 -2.20
CA GLY A 125 -4.48 -8.09 -1.37
C GLY A 125 -5.77 -8.06 -2.19
N GLU A 126 -5.84 -7.12 -3.12
CA GLU A 126 -6.92 -6.92 -4.07
C GLU A 126 -6.93 -8.08 -5.08
N GLY A 127 -5.76 -8.53 -5.55
CA GLY A 127 -5.67 -9.71 -6.42
C GLY A 127 -6.21 -10.98 -5.75
N LEU A 128 -6.06 -11.10 -4.43
CA LEU A 128 -6.67 -12.22 -3.68
C LEU A 128 -8.20 -12.14 -3.65
N MET A 129 -8.77 -10.93 -3.65
CA MET A 129 -10.22 -10.74 -3.83
C MET A 129 -10.66 -11.25 -5.19
N ALA A 130 -9.98 -10.84 -6.27
CA ALA A 130 -10.26 -11.33 -7.62
C ALA A 130 -10.15 -12.86 -7.72
N LYS A 131 -9.16 -13.48 -7.07
CA LYS A 131 -9.02 -14.93 -7.00
C LYS A 131 -10.16 -15.62 -6.25
N ARG A 132 -10.48 -15.15 -5.03
CA ARG A 132 -11.43 -15.83 -4.13
C ARG A 132 -12.89 -15.56 -4.49
N ARG A 133 -13.19 -14.42 -5.10
CA ARG A 133 -14.55 -13.98 -5.46
C ARG A 133 -14.82 -13.91 -6.95
N GLY A 134 -13.78 -13.83 -7.78
CA GLY A 134 -13.91 -13.85 -9.24
C GLY A 134 -13.38 -15.12 -9.90
N ARG A 135 -12.91 -16.13 -9.14
CA ARG A 135 -12.19 -17.31 -9.66
C ARG A 135 -11.03 -16.96 -10.61
N ALA A 136 -10.43 -15.79 -10.40
CA ALA A 136 -9.46 -15.26 -11.34
C ALA A 136 -8.19 -16.13 -11.40
N VAL A 137 -7.77 -16.49 -12.60
CA VAL A 137 -6.38 -16.87 -12.88
C VAL A 137 -5.63 -15.58 -13.17
N ILE A 138 -4.78 -15.17 -12.23
CA ILE A 138 -4.00 -13.95 -12.37
C ILE A 138 -2.80 -14.25 -13.26
N VAL A 139 -2.57 -13.43 -14.26
CA VAL A 139 -1.29 -13.29 -14.96
C VAL A 139 -0.72 -11.97 -14.47
N ASP A 140 0.22 -12.05 -13.53
CA ASP A 140 0.80 -10.84 -12.98
C ASP A 140 1.74 -10.15 -13.98
N HIS A 141 1.91 -8.84 -13.79
CA HIS A 141 2.83 -8.05 -14.59
C HIS A 141 3.71 -7.18 -13.71
N LEU A 142 4.84 -6.77 -14.29
CA LEU A 142 5.81 -5.90 -13.64
C LEU A 142 5.20 -4.54 -13.30
N THR A 143 5.67 -3.92 -12.22
CA THR A 143 5.37 -2.52 -11.93
C THR A 143 6.00 -1.58 -12.97
N PRO A 144 5.50 -0.34 -13.15
CA PRO A 144 6.29 0.67 -13.84
C PRO A 144 7.61 0.92 -13.08
N VAL A 145 8.54 1.64 -13.72
CA VAL A 145 9.75 2.11 -13.03
C VAL A 145 9.36 3.16 -12.01
N TYR A 146 9.63 2.93 -10.74
CA TYR A 146 9.53 3.94 -9.70
C TYR A 146 10.90 4.53 -9.36
N LEU A 147 10.96 5.85 -9.20
CA LEU A 147 12.11 6.57 -8.62
C LEU A 147 11.66 7.42 -7.42
N PRO A 148 12.55 7.71 -6.47
CA PRO A 148 12.31 8.75 -5.47
C PRO A 148 12.04 10.10 -6.15
N VAL A 149 11.13 10.89 -5.58
CA VAL A 149 10.83 12.24 -6.08
C VAL A 149 12.07 13.11 -5.96
N SER A 150 12.52 13.66 -7.09
CA SER A 150 13.51 14.75 -7.12
C SER A 150 12.82 16.07 -6.78
N LEU A 151 13.42 16.84 -5.89
CA LEU A 151 12.99 18.21 -5.63
C LEU A 151 13.51 19.14 -6.73
N ASP A 152 12.71 20.11 -7.15
CA ASP A 152 13.16 21.20 -8.01
C ASP A 152 14.08 22.18 -7.24
N ASP A 153 14.76 23.08 -7.97
CA ASP A 153 15.74 24.00 -7.38
C ASP A 153 15.15 24.89 -6.27
N ASP A 154 13.90 25.33 -6.45
CA ASP A 154 13.18 26.16 -5.50
C ASP A 154 12.81 25.38 -4.22
N MET A 155 12.43 24.11 -4.34
CA MET A 155 12.18 23.20 -3.23
C MET A 155 13.47 22.79 -2.51
N VAL A 156 14.57 22.61 -3.24
CA VAL A 156 15.91 22.40 -2.66
C VAL A 156 16.30 23.62 -1.83
N GLN A 157 16.13 24.82 -2.39
CA GLN A 157 16.40 26.07 -1.69
C GLN A 157 15.51 26.24 -0.45
N LEU A 158 14.22 25.91 -0.55
CA LEU A 158 13.30 25.94 0.59
C LEU A 158 13.76 25.00 1.70
N ASN A 159 14.16 23.77 1.35
CA ASN A 159 14.68 22.80 2.32
C ASN A 159 15.99 23.28 2.98
N ASP A 160 16.87 23.94 2.24
CA ASP A 160 18.09 24.53 2.80
C ASP A 160 17.78 25.68 3.77
N TYR A 161 16.83 26.56 3.43
CA TYR A 161 16.38 27.61 4.34
C TYR A 161 15.74 27.05 5.60
N LEU A 162 14.95 25.99 5.47
CA LEU A 162 14.35 25.26 6.57
C LEU A 162 15.40 24.69 7.54
N ILE A 163 16.43 24.01 7.02
CA ILE A 163 17.53 23.47 7.84
C ILE A 163 18.28 24.59 8.55
N GLN A 164 18.53 25.70 7.86
CA GLN A 164 19.17 26.88 8.47
C GLN A 164 18.29 27.53 9.54
N TYR A 165 16.97 27.51 9.35
CA TYR A 165 16.01 28.05 10.30
C TYR A 165 16.03 27.24 11.59
N GLN A 166 15.92 25.90 11.49
CA GLN A 166 15.99 24.99 12.64
C GLN A 166 17.32 25.14 13.42
N LYS A 167 18.44 25.30 12.72
CA LYS A 167 19.74 25.59 13.37
C LYS A 167 19.75 26.94 14.08
N ALA A 168 19.15 27.97 13.47
CA ALA A 168 19.07 29.31 14.06
C ALA A 168 18.15 29.33 15.30
N GLU A 169 17.07 28.56 15.28
CA GLU A 169 16.17 28.34 16.41
C GLU A 169 16.89 27.69 17.58
N GLN A 170 17.64 26.60 17.33
CA GLN A 170 18.46 25.93 18.35
C GLN A 170 19.50 26.86 18.98
N MET A 171 20.10 27.76 18.18
CA MET A 171 21.07 28.75 18.64
C MET A 171 20.43 30.03 19.19
N GLN A 172 19.10 30.15 19.17
CA GLN A 172 18.33 31.31 19.62
C GLN A 172 18.72 32.63 18.90
N VAL A 173 19.06 32.57 17.60
CA VAL A 173 19.47 33.74 16.80
C VAL A 173 18.29 34.35 16.06
N THR A 174 17.51 35.20 16.74
CA THR A 174 16.25 35.76 16.24
C THR A 174 16.39 36.55 14.93
N SER A 175 17.48 37.30 14.75
CA SER A 175 17.70 38.09 13.52
C SER A 175 17.84 37.21 12.27
N ARG A 176 18.47 36.04 12.41
CA ARG A 176 18.62 35.06 11.33
C ARG A 176 17.30 34.35 11.04
N MET A 177 16.54 34.01 12.09
CA MET A 177 15.20 33.43 11.95
C MET A 177 14.26 34.36 11.18
N SER A 178 14.22 35.66 11.52
CA SER A 178 13.38 36.64 10.82
C SER A 178 13.79 36.81 9.34
N ASN A 179 15.08 36.77 9.01
CA ASN A 179 15.54 36.83 7.62
C ASN A 179 15.14 35.59 6.81
N LEU A 180 15.30 34.40 7.39
CA LEU A 180 14.92 33.14 6.75
C LEU A 180 13.40 33.04 6.59
N HIS A 181 12.63 33.45 7.60
CA HIS A 181 11.17 33.55 7.52
C HIS A 181 10.71 34.34 6.29
N GLN A 182 11.24 35.55 6.09
CA GLN A 182 10.91 36.39 4.93
C GLN A 182 11.27 35.75 3.58
N LYS A 183 12.38 34.99 3.53
CA LYS A 183 12.81 34.27 2.33
C LYS A 183 11.98 33.03 2.03
N MET A 184 11.48 32.35 3.06
CA MET A 184 10.69 31.12 2.90
C MET A 184 9.24 31.38 2.49
N ILE A 185 8.61 32.47 2.96
CA ILE A 185 7.21 32.83 2.63
C ILE A 185 6.90 32.74 1.12
N PRO A 186 7.65 33.38 0.20
CA PRO A 186 7.32 33.32 -1.22
C PRO A 186 7.38 31.90 -1.78
N LEU A 187 8.35 31.09 -1.35
CA LEU A 187 8.48 29.69 -1.78
C LEU A 187 7.33 28.83 -1.23
N ILE A 188 7.00 28.97 0.06
CA ILE A 188 5.86 28.26 0.68
C ILE A 188 4.55 28.56 -0.06
N LYS A 189 4.32 29.84 -0.41
CA LYS A 189 3.14 30.26 -1.17
C LYS A 189 3.13 29.73 -2.60
N ASN A 190 4.27 29.73 -3.28
CA ASN A 190 4.40 29.22 -4.64
C ASN A 190 4.04 27.73 -4.72
N PHE A 191 4.49 26.93 -3.75
CA PHE A 191 4.21 25.49 -3.69
C PHE A 191 2.91 25.14 -2.96
N HIS A 192 2.13 26.14 -2.52
CA HIS A 192 0.89 25.94 -1.77
C HIS A 192 1.05 25.01 -0.55
N LEU A 193 2.17 25.11 0.18
CA LEU A 193 2.52 24.21 1.29
C LEU A 193 1.83 24.56 2.63
N GLY A 194 0.65 25.19 2.55
CA GLY A 194 -0.18 25.61 3.68
C GLY A 194 -0.21 27.13 3.89
N ASP A 195 -1.15 27.56 4.74
CA ASP A 195 -1.31 28.96 5.11
C ASP A 195 -0.15 29.39 6.00
N THR A 196 0.66 30.34 5.51
CA THR A 196 1.85 30.80 6.23
C THR A 196 1.45 31.66 7.41
N PRO A 197 1.79 31.29 8.66
CA PRO A 197 1.44 32.09 9.83
C PRO A 197 2.10 33.47 9.79
N LEU A 198 1.40 34.49 10.29
CA LEU A 198 1.92 35.87 10.37
C LEU A 198 2.84 36.07 11.58
N GLU A 199 2.59 35.34 12.66
CA GLU A 199 3.35 35.41 13.91
C GLU A 199 4.51 34.41 13.93
N LEU A 200 5.67 34.85 14.44
CA LEU A 200 6.89 34.03 14.52
C LEU A 200 6.70 32.77 15.39
N SER A 201 5.89 32.85 16.44
CA SER A 201 5.60 31.71 17.32
C SER A 201 4.81 30.61 16.63
N GLU A 202 3.83 30.98 15.80
CA GLU A 202 3.04 30.05 15.00
C GLU A 202 3.86 29.48 13.83
N PHE A 203 4.78 30.29 13.30
CA PHE A 203 5.70 29.86 12.25
C PHE A 203 6.61 28.70 12.69
N ASN A 204 7.04 28.64 13.95
CA ASN A 204 7.87 27.52 14.46
C ASN A 204 7.15 26.17 14.37
N VAL A 205 5.86 26.11 14.74
CA VAL A 205 5.04 24.90 14.64
C VAL A 205 4.81 24.53 13.17
N PHE A 206 4.54 25.53 12.33
CA PHE A 206 4.41 25.36 10.89
C PHE A 206 5.70 24.78 10.26
N ILE A 207 6.87 25.21 10.72
CA ILE A 207 8.18 24.74 10.25
C ILE A 207 8.42 23.25 10.52
N GLN A 208 7.98 22.74 11.68
CA GLN A 208 8.06 21.29 11.97
C GLN A 208 7.18 20.49 11.01
N THR A 209 5.95 20.97 10.77
CA THR A 209 5.03 20.36 9.81
C THR A 209 5.59 20.41 8.39
N LEU A 210 6.11 21.56 7.95
CA LEU A 210 6.74 21.75 6.65
C LEU A 210 7.93 20.81 6.45
N SER A 211 8.78 20.66 7.48
CA SER A 211 9.91 19.74 7.45
C SER A 211 9.49 18.29 7.24
N ARG A 212 8.42 17.86 7.93
CA ARG A 212 7.86 16.53 7.76
C ARG A 212 7.29 16.35 6.35
N THR A 213 6.56 17.33 5.83
CA THR A 213 5.98 17.29 4.48
C THR A 213 7.05 17.19 3.40
N ILE A 214 8.10 18.03 3.45
CA ILE A 214 9.20 17.98 2.48
C ILE A 214 9.93 16.63 2.56
N ARG A 215 10.20 16.13 3.77
CA ARG A 215 10.82 14.82 3.96
C ARG A 215 9.95 13.70 3.38
N GLN A 216 8.64 13.73 3.60
CA GLN A 216 7.71 12.77 3.02
C GLN A 216 7.73 12.81 1.49
N MET A 217 7.78 14.00 0.88
CA MET A 217 7.93 14.15 -0.57
C MET A 217 9.23 13.49 -1.05
N GLN A 218 10.36 13.77 -0.42
CA GLN A 218 11.67 13.21 -0.79
C GLN A 218 11.73 11.67 -0.72
N HIS A 219 10.98 11.05 0.19
CA HIS A 219 10.90 9.60 0.31
C HIS A 219 9.76 8.97 -0.50
N SER A 220 8.92 9.78 -1.15
CA SER A 220 7.85 9.27 -1.99
C SER A 220 8.40 8.71 -3.30
N LEU A 221 7.80 7.63 -3.78
CA LEU A 221 8.13 7.02 -5.06
C LEU A 221 7.17 7.51 -6.14
N SER A 222 7.70 7.97 -7.27
CA SER A 222 6.92 8.39 -8.44
C SER A 222 7.18 7.44 -9.62
N PRO A 223 6.13 7.01 -10.34
CA PRO A 223 6.30 6.21 -11.54
C PRO A 223 6.87 7.07 -12.69
N ILE A 224 7.80 6.50 -13.44
CA ILE A 224 8.31 7.03 -14.71
C ILE A 224 7.61 6.28 -15.84
N GLY A 225 6.47 6.83 -16.25
CA GLY A 225 5.63 6.24 -17.28
C GLY A 225 4.78 5.06 -16.76
N LEU A 226 4.39 4.19 -17.69
CA LEU A 226 3.51 3.05 -17.44
C LEU A 226 4.17 1.76 -17.91
N HIS A 227 3.84 0.66 -17.24
CA HIS A 227 4.19 -0.67 -17.73
C HIS A 227 3.42 -0.99 -19.01
N VAL A 228 4.06 -1.72 -19.92
CA VAL A 228 3.41 -2.27 -21.11
C VAL A 228 3.55 -3.79 -21.03
N LEU A 229 2.42 -4.49 -20.96
CA LEU A 229 2.39 -5.95 -20.82
C LEU A 229 3.25 -6.63 -21.90
N GLY A 230 4.15 -7.53 -21.48
CA GLY A 230 5.05 -8.23 -22.40
C GLY A 230 6.22 -7.39 -22.92
N LYS A 231 6.47 -6.19 -22.37
CA LYS A 231 7.63 -5.37 -22.71
C LYS A 231 8.61 -5.36 -21.54
N GLN A 232 9.82 -5.87 -21.76
CA GLN A 232 10.88 -5.79 -20.77
C GLN A 232 11.41 -4.35 -20.59
N PRO A 233 11.84 -3.98 -19.38
CA PRO A 233 12.57 -2.73 -19.15
C PRO A 233 13.91 -2.75 -19.89
N ASP A 234 14.30 -1.61 -20.44
CA ASP A 234 15.66 -1.43 -20.98
C ASP A 234 16.70 -1.33 -19.85
N ASP A 235 17.99 -1.27 -20.20
CA ASP A 235 19.09 -1.27 -19.23
C ASP A 235 19.04 -0.07 -18.28
N MET A 236 18.54 1.08 -18.74
CA MET A 236 18.38 2.26 -17.90
C MET A 236 17.23 2.08 -16.92
N ALA A 237 16.07 1.62 -17.40
CA ALA A 237 14.91 1.30 -16.57
C ALA A 237 15.26 0.25 -15.50
N LYS A 238 15.98 -0.83 -15.87
CA LYS A 238 16.46 -1.83 -14.89
C LYS A 238 17.36 -1.20 -13.83
N SER A 239 18.28 -0.33 -14.23
CA SER A 239 19.18 0.37 -13.30
C SER A 239 18.41 1.28 -12.34
N GLN A 240 17.40 2.00 -12.83
CA GLN A 240 16.52 2.84 -12.01
C GLN A 240 15.70 2.02 -11.00
N MET A 241 15.15 0.88 -11.43
CA MET A 241 14.42 -0.03 -10.54
C MET A 241 15.33 -0.58 -9.44
N LEU A 242 16.55 -1.01 -9.79
CA LEU A 242 17.53 -1.56 -8.87
C LEU A 242 18.10 -0.51 -7.91
N TYR A 243 18.37 0.71 -8.37
CA TYR A 243 18.77 1.82 -7.51
C TYR A 243 17.72 2.09 -6.43
N THR A 244 16.45 2.18 -6.84
CA THR A 244 15.34 2.44 -5.90
C THR A 244 15.15 1.30 -4.89
N LEU A 245 15.29 0.04 -5.35
CA LEU A 245 15.31 -1.11 -4.45
C LEU A 245 16.40 -0.98 -3.39
N LEU A 246 17.66 -0.77 -3.81
CA LEU A 246 18.81 -0.69 -2.92
C LEU A 246 18.65 0.46 -1.91
N LYS A 247 18.23 1.63 -2.38
CA LYS A 247 18.00 2.80 -1.53
C LYS A 247 16.96 2.53 -0.44
N ASN A 248 15.86 1.85 -0.78
CA ASN A 248 14.84 1.50 0.20
C ASN A 248 15.32 0.45 1.21
N LEU A 249 16.07 -0.54 0.74
CA LEU A 249 16.62 -1.59 1.58
C LEU A 249 17.65 -1.05 2.60
N GLN A 250 18.49 -0.09 2.21
CA GLN A 250 19.44 0.55 3.13
C GLN A 250 18.77 1.35 4.25
N ASN A 251 17.56 1.86 4.04
CA ASN A 251 16.81 2.59 5.06
C ASN A 251 16.17 1.68 6.13
N LYS A 252 16.25 0.35 5.99
CA LYS A 252 15.72 -0.60 6.98
C LYS A 252 16.80 -0.94 8.02
N PRO A 253 16.58 -0.67 9.32
CA PRO A 253 17.61 -0.73 10.36
C PRO A 253 18.19 -2.12 10.69
N ASN A 254 17.72 -3.22 10.09
CA ASN A 254 18.07 -4.59 10.50
C ASN A 254 18.53 -5.55 9.37
N GLU A 255 18.70 -5.12 8.11
CA GLU A 255 19.06 -6.02 6.98
C GLU A 255 20.51 -5.86 6.48
N SER A 256 21.38 -5.17 7.23
CA SER A 256 22.56 -4.49 6.69
C SER A 256 23.79 -5.34 6.31
N SER A 257 23.79 -6.68 6.44
CA SER A 257 25.01 -7.45 6.16
C SER A 257 25.11 -8.01 4.73
N THR A 258 24.00 -8.10 4.00
CA THR A 258 23.98 -8.70 2.63
C THR A 258 23.57 -7.74 1.52
N ILE A 259 23.10 -6.55 1.87
CA ILE A 259 22.69 -5.53 0.88
C ILE A 259 23.92 -4.65 0.56
N PRO A 260 24.31 -4.51 -0.71
CA PRO A 260 25.44 -3.68 -1.11
C PRO A 260 25.14 -2.18 -0.85
N SER A 261 26.17 -1.43 -0.47
CA SER A 261 26.03 -0.01 -0.14
C SER A 261 26.06 0.88 -1.38
N LEU A 262 25.13 1.83 -1.47
CA LEU A 262 25.13 2.91 -2.45
C LEU A 262 26.05 4.09 -2.07
N GLU A 263 26.65 4.11 -0.87
CA GLU A 263 27.43 5.26 -0.40
C GLU A 263 28.57 5.66 -1.35
N ASN A 264 29.25 4.69 -1.96
CA ASN A 264 30.33 4.98 -2.90
C ASN A 264 29.83 5.67 -4.19
N LEU A 265 28.62 5.34 -4.64
CA LEU A 265 27.97 5.99 -5.79
C LEU A 265 27.50 7.40 -5.41
N GLU A 266 26.87 7.54 -4.25
CA GLU A 266 26.30 8.81 -3.80
C GLU A 266 27.37 9.83 -3.39
N ASN A 267 28.49 9.41 -2.77
CA ASN A 267 29.55 10.29 -2.29
C ASN A 267 30.46 10.85 -3.40
N GLN A 268 30.48 10.24 -4.58
CA GLN A 268 31.27 10.76 -5.72
C GLN A 268 30.65 12.00 -6.37
N LEU A 269 29.40 12.35 -6.02
CA LEU A 269 28.62 13.41 -6.67
C LEU A 269 28.44 14.60 -5.72
N GLN A 270 28.98 15.77 -6.09
CA GLN A 270 28.91 16.99 -5.28
C GLN A 270 27.52 17.66 -5.28
N ASP A 271 26.63 17.32 -6.21
CA ASP A 271 25.29 17.92 -6.37
C ASP A 271 24.16 16.92 -6.13
N LYS A 272 23.28 17.21 -5.14
CA LYS A 272 22.24 16.28 -4.66
C LYS A 272 21.03 16.14 -5.59
N ALA A 273 20.67 17.15 -6.39
CA ALA A 273 19.50 17.10 -7.27
C ALA A 273 19.80 16.37 -8.60
N LEU A 274 21.03 16.52 -9.13
CA LEU A 274 21.57 15.75 -10.26
C LEU A 274 22.03 14.33 -9.86
N SER A 275 21.82 13.91 -8.61
CA SER A 275 22.44 12.69 -8.07
C SER A 275 21.77 11.38 -8.50
N ILE A 276 20.43 11.32 -8.55
CA ILE A 276 19.72 10.05 -8.79
C ILE A 276 19.94 9.57 -10.22
N GLU A 277 19.81 10.46 -11.21
CA GLU A 277 20.02 10.12 -12.62
C GLU A 277 21.47 9.67 -12.86
N ASN A 278 22.45 10.39 -12.28
CA ASN A 278 23.86 10.02 -12.35
C ASN A 278 24.16 8.68 -11.68
N CYS A 279 23.60 8.42 -10.49
CA CYS A 279 23.72 7.12 -9.81
C CYS A 279 23.12 6.00 -10.67
N CYS A 280 21.98 6.22 -11.31
CA CYS A 280 21.36 5.25 -12.21
C CYS A 280 22.23 5.00 -13.45
N ASN A 281 22.82 6.04 -14.03
CA ASN A 281 23.76 5.92 -15.15
C ASN A 281 25.04 5.16 -14.76
N GLN A 282 25.63 5.47 -13.61
CA GLN A 282 26.78 4.74 -13.10
C GLN A 282 26.44 3.26 -12.83
N LEU A 283 25.28 3.00 -12.22
CA LEU A 283 24.81 1.63 -11.99
C LEU A 283 24.59 0.89 -13.33
N LYS A 284 24.05 1.56 -14.34
CA LYS A 284 23.93 1.01 -15.70
C LYS A 284 25.31 0.64 -16.27
N THR A 285 26.30 1.54 -16.17
CA THR A 285 27.67 1.25 -16.62
C THR A 285 28.26 0.08 -15.85
N ILE A 286 28.14 0.03 -14.53
CA ILE A 286 28.66 -1.07 -13.70
C ILE A 286 28.04 -2.41 -14.09
N LEU A 287 26.74 -2.46 -14.37
CA LEU A 287 26.00 -3.69 -14.61
C LEU A 287 26.07 -4.18 -16.07
N PHE A 288 26.04 -3.27 -17.04
CA PHE A 288 25.81 -3.61 -18.44
C PHE A 288 26.92 -3.18 -19.40
N GLU A 289 27.86 -2.34 -18.95
CA GLU A 289 28.98 -1.87 -19.77
C GLU A 289 30.30 -2.41 -19.18
N ALA A 290 31.09 -3.13 -20.00
CA ALA A 290 32.38 -3.64 -19.54
C ALA A 290 33.36 -2.47 -19.29
N SER A 291 33.56 -2.11 -18.02
CA SER A 291 34.44 -1.01 -17.61
C SER A 291 35.41 -1.45 -16.49
N ASP A 292 36.51 -0.71 -16.30
CA ASP A 292 37.44 -0.97 -15.19
C ASP A 292 36.75 -0.77 -13.81
N ASP A 293 35.71 0.07 -13.77
CA ASP A 293 34.92 0.36 -12.56
C ASP A 293 34.06 -0.83 -12.10
N SER A 294 33.71 -1.73 -13.03
CA SER A 294 33.02 -2.99 -12.76
C SER A 294 33.79 -3.89 -11.76
N GLN A 295 35.13 -3.82 -11.73
CA GLN A 295 35.94 -4.62 -10.81
C GLN A 295 35.89 -4.11 -9.36
N ASN A 296 35.57 -2.84 -9.15
CA ASN A 296 35.49 -2.22 -7.82
C ASN A 296 34.11 -2.39 -7.16
N HIS A 297 33.10 -2.85 -7.90
CA HIS A 297 31.69 -2.95 -7.48
C HIS A 297 31.12 -4.37 -7.66
N LEU A 298 31.92 -5.40 -7.36
CA LEU A 298 31.53 -6.81 -7.52
C LEU A 298 30.35 -7.22 -6.64
N ASP A 299 30.16 -6.59 -5.49
CA ASP A 299 29.02 -6.80 -4.59
C ASP A 299 27.70 -6.34 -5.23
N LEU A 300 27.70 -5.14 -5.81
CA LEU A 300 26.56 -4.61 -6.58
C LEU A 300 26.24 -5.52 -7.76
N GLN A 301 27.24 -5.96 -8.53
CA GLN A 301 27.02 -6.88 -9.65
C GLN A 301 26.41 -8.21 -9.21
N ARG A 302 26.96 -8.83 -8.16
CA ARG A 302 26.46 -10.11 -7.63
C ARG A 302 25.01 -10.03 -7.17
N PHE A 303 24.61 -8.89 -6.60
CA PHE A 303 23.24 -8.67 -6.15
C PHE A 303 22.28 -8.32 -7.30
N CYS A 304 22.69 -7.38 -8.16
CA CYS A 304 21.80 -6.77 -9.15
C CYS A 304 21.65 -7.57 -10.44
N LEU A 305 22.69 -8.25 -10.94
CA LEU A 305 22.61 -8.95 -12.22
C LEU A 305 21.55 -10.07 -12.25
N PRO A 306 21.45 -10.95 -11.23
CA PRO A 306 20.39 -11.97 -11.21
C PRO A 306 18.98 -11.37 -11.17
N LEU A 307 18.81 -10.21 -10.51
CA LEU A 307 17.54 -9.49 -10.49
C LEU A 307 17.24 -8.86 -11.86
N ALA A 308 18.24 -8.26 -12.51
CA ALA A 308 18.12 -7.71 -13.86
C ALA A 308 17.73 -8.78 -14.89
N GLU A 309 18.25 -10.00 -14.76
CA GLU A 309 17.84 -11.14 -15.59
C GLU A 309 16.36 -11.47 -15.39
N LYS A 310 15.91 -11.60 -14.13
CA LYS A 310 14.48 -11.85 -13.84
C LYS A 310 13.57 -10.70 -14.29
N LEU A 311 14.05 -9.45 -14.33
CA LEU A 311 13.28 -8.32 -14.85
C LEU A 311 13.04 -8.45 -16.37
N ASN A 312 13.96 -9.07 -17.12
CA ASN A 312 13.78 -9.31 -18.55
C ASN A 312 12.65 -10.32 -18.85
N ASP A 313 12.33 -11.20 -17.90
CA ASP A 313 11.29 -12.22 -18.09
C ASP A 313 9.88 -11.62 -18.25
N SER A 314 9.70 -10.34 -17.91
CA SER A 314 8.44 -9.61 -18.17
C SER A 314 8.07 -9.58 -19.66
N GLN A 315 9.01 -9.82 -20.58
CA GLN A 315 8.70 -10.05 -22.01
C GLN A 315 7.78 -11.27 -22.26
N ASN A 316 7.70 -12.20 -21.30
CA ASN A 316 6.91 -13.42 -21.40
C ASN A 316 5.47 -13.27 -20.85
N GLU A 317 5.07 -12.11 -20.32
CA GLU A 317 3.74 -11.92 -19.70
C GLU A 317 2.59 -12.21 -20.68
N ILE A 318 2.69 -11.74 -21.94
CA ILE A 318 1.68 -12.04 -22.98
C ILE A 318 1.66 -13.53 -23.29
N LYS A 319 2.84 -14.17 -23.34
CA LYS A 319 2.93 -15.62 -23.59
C LYS A 319 2.26 -16.41 -22.46
N ALA A 320 2.43 -15.99 -21.21
CA ALA A 320 1.77 -16.57 -20.05
C ALA A 320 0.23 -16.47 -20.17
N LEU A 321 -0.28 -15.30 -20.57
CA LEU A 321 -1.72 -15.13 -20.87
C LEU A 321 -2.20 -16.08 -21.97
N ILE A 322 -1.46 -16.20 -23.08
CA ILE A 322 -1.82 -17.10 -24.19
C ILE A 322 -1.85 -18.56 -23.72
N SER A 323 -0.85 -19.00 -22.95
CA SER A 323 -0.83 -20.34 -22.35
C SER A 323 -2.06 -20.58 -21.47
N CYS A 324 -2.46 -19.59 -20.66
CA CYS A 324 -3.66 -19.69 -19.84
C CYS A 324 -4.95 -19.84 -20.67
N LEU A 325 -5.07 -19.06 -21.76
CA LEU A 325 -6.20 -19.14 -22.69
C LEU A 325 -6.25 -20.49 -23.43
N ASN A 326 -5.11 -21.16 -23.60
CA ASN A 326 -5.02 -22.54 -24.11
C ASN A 326 -5.36 -23.60 -23.05
N GLY A 327 -5.71 -23.22 -21.82
CA GLY A 327 -5.99 -24.13 -20.72
C GLY A 327 -4.74 -24.75 -20.08
N GLU A 328 -3.56 -24.18 -20.30
CA GLU A 328 -2.32 -24.65 -19.70
C GLU A 328 -2.17 -24.15 -18.24
N TYR A 329 -1.34 -24.87 -17.47
CA TYR A 329 -1.04 -24.49 -16.10
C TYR A 329 -0.12 -23.26 -16.04
N LEU A 330 -0.57 -22.21 -15.34
CA LEU A 330 0.26 -21.05 -15.03
C LEU A 330 0.99 -21.23 -13.69
N PRO A 331 2.34 -21.18 -13.68
CA PRO A 331 3.09 -21.30 -12.45
C PRO A 331 2.75 -20.22 -11.42
N PRO A 332 2.63 -20.57 -10.13
CA PRO A 332 2.40 -19.60 -9.06
C PRO A 332 3.69 -18.83 -8.73
N GLY A 333 3.53 -17.62 -8.21
CA GLY A 333 4.63 -16.74 -7.75
C GLY A 333 4.26 -16.00 -6.48
N LEU A 334 5.23 -15.41 -5.78
CA LEU A 334 4.90 -14.55 -4.64
C LEU A 334 4.40 -13.19 -5.17
N GLY A 335 3.30 -12.68 -4.63
CA GLY A 335 2.86 -11.30 -4.87
C GLY A 335 3.38 -10.36 -3.78
N GLY A 336 3.75 -9.13 -4.14
CA GLY A 336 4.31 -8.18 -3.20
C GLY A 336 5.15 -7.09 -3.87
N SER A 337 5.60 -6.13 -3.06
CA SER A 337 6.39 -5.01 -3.58
C SER A 337 7.86 -5.39 -3.73
N PHE A 338 8.34 -5.42 -4.98
CA PHE A 338 9.76 -5.51 -5.31
C PHE A 338 10.57 -4.46 -4.54
N TYR A 339 10.13 -3.20 -4.56
CA TYR A 339 10.80 -2.06 -3.92
C TYR A 339 10.85 -2.11 -2.38
N GLN A 340 10.11 -3.02 -1.75
CA GLN A 340 10.17 -3.25 -0.31
C GLN A 340 11.06 -4.44 0.08
N GLY A 341 11.71 -5.08 -0.88
CA GLY A 341 12.65 -6.18 -0.65
C GLY A 341 12.10 -7.58 -0.94
N LYS A 342 10.87 -7.71 -1.46
CA LYS A 342 10.30 -9.02 -1.81
C LYS A 342 10.84 -9.52 -3.15
N LEU A 343 12.12 -9.88 -3.21
CA LEU A 343 12.81 -10.23 -4.47
C LEU A 343 12.23 -11.46 -5.18
N ASP A 344 11.58 -12.36 -4.44
CA ASP A 344 10.95 -13.58 -4.96
C ASP A 344 9.63 -13.32 -5.72
N THR A 345 9.19 -12.07 -5.76
CA THR A 345 8.07 -11.66 -6.61
C THR A 345 8.46 -11.63 -8.09
N LEU A 346 9.76 -11.62 -8.40
CA LEU A 346 10.26 -11.76 -9.75
C LEU A 346 10.56 -13.23 -10.10
N PRO A 347 10.39 -13.64 -11.36
CA PRO A 347 9.83 -12.88 -12.49
C PRO A 347 8.30 -12.73 -12.45
N SER A 348 7.78 -11.76 -13.21
CA SER A 348 6.35 -11.60 -13.49
C SER A 348 5.84 -12.64 -14.52
N GLY A 349 4.56 -12.56 -14.89
CA GLY A 349 3.88 -13.56 -15.73
C GLY A 349 3.46 -14.79 -14.93
N ARG A 350 3.15 -14.65 -13.64
CA ARG A 350 2.80 -15.74 -12.72
C ARG A 350 1.42 -15.58 -12.10
N ASN A 351 0.89 -16.69 -11.59
CA ASN A 351 -0.36 -16.71 -10.84
C ASN A 351 -0.10 -16.45 -9.36
N PHE A 352 0.09 -15.19 -8.97
CA PHE A 352 0.63 -14.90 -7.65
C PHE A 352 -0.21 -15.43 -6.46
N TYR A 353 0.45 -15.62 -5.33
CA TYR A 353 -0.13 -15.87 -4.02
C TYR A 353 0.50 -14.95 -2.97
N PRO A 354 -0.21 -14.62 -1.87
CA PRO A 354 0.33 -13.78 -0.81
C PRO A 354 1.26 -14.56 0.14
N THR A 355 1.94 -13.85 1.04
CA THR A 355 2.61 -14.45 2.21
C THR A 355 1.62 -15.28 3.06
N ASP A 356 2.12 -16.33 3.74
CA ASP A 356 1.33 -17.11 4.72
C ASP A 356 0.84 -16.22 5.86
N ILE A 357 -0.46 -15.95 5.91
CA ILE A 357 -1.09 -15.14 6.96
C ILE A 357 -0.87 -15.69 8.37
N GLY A 358 -0.65 -17.01 8.51
CA GLY A 358 -0.36 -17.64 9.80
C GLY A 358 1.06 -17.38 10.31
N ALA A 359 1.94 -16.80 9.49
CA ALA A 359 3.28 -16.36 9.84
C ALA A 359 3.38 -14.85 10.06
N LEU A 360 2.25 -14.13 9.96
CA LEU A 360 2.18 -12.69 10.18
C LEU A 360 1.64 -12.38 11.59
N PRO A 361 2.21 -11.38 12.29
CA PRO A 361 3.33 -10.54 11.87
C PRO A 361 4.66 -11.30 11.96
N THR A 362 5.60 -10.94 11.10
CA THR A 362 6.96 -11.50 11.21
C THR A 362 7.69 -10.91 12.42
N ALA A 363 8.73 -11.59 12.91
CA ALA A 363 9.57 -11.07 14.00
C ALA A 363 10.24 -9.73 13.62
N SER A 364 10.59 -9.54 12.34
CA SER A 364 11.13 -8.27 11.84
C SER A 364 10.06 -7.16 11.87
N ALA A 365 8.85 -7.46 11.39
CA ALA A 365 7.72 -6.53 11.43
C ALA A 365 7.34 -6.13 12.86
N TRP A 366 7.49 -7.04 13.83
CA TRP A 366 7.32 -6.73 15.25
C TRP A 366 8.29 -5.66 15.76
N GLU A 367 9.58 -5.79 15.44
CA GLU A 367 10.59 -4.79 15.83
C GLU A 367 10.28 -3.42 15.23
N MET A 368 9.85 -3.38 13.97
CA MET A 368 9.43 -2.13 13.33
C MET A 368 8.16 -1.55 13.96
N GLY A 369 7.17 -2.40 14.26
CA GLY A 369 5.93 -1.99 14.94
C GLY A 369 6.18 -1.33 16.29
N LYS A 370 7.15 -1.84 17.07
CA LYS A 370 7.59 -1.20 18.32
C LYS A 370 8.15 0.20 18.08
N ILE A 371 9.06 0.34 17.10
CA ILE A 371 9.65 1.63 16.74
C ILE A 371 8.57 2.63 16.31
N LEU A 372 7.59 2.19 15.52
CA LEU A 372 6.47 3.04 15.07
C LEU A 372 5.59 3.49 16.24
N ALA A 373 5.27 2.57 17.16
CA ALA A 373 4.48 2.88 18.34
C ALA A 373 5.22 3.86 19.26
N ASP A 374 6.50 3.58 19.57
CA ASP A 374 7.31 4.44 20.43
C ASP A 374 7.43 5.85 19.83
N LYS A 375 7.66 5.97 18.51
CA LYS A 375 7.71 7.29 17.86
C LYS A 375 6.43 8.09 18.06
N ILE A 376 5.26 7.48 17.87
CA ILE A 376 3.98 8.19 18.07
C ILE A 376 3.80 8.61 19.53
N LEU A 377 4.10 7.72 20.48
CA LEU A 377 3.99 8.01 21.91
C LEU A 377 4.97 9.11 22.35
N MET A 378 6.22 9.07 21.88
CA MET A 378 7.22 10.09 22.16
C MET A 378 6.81 11.45 21.61
N THR A 379 6.38 11.50 20.35
CA THR A 379 5.95 12.76 19.72
C THR A 379 4.79 13.38 20.47
N TYR A 380 3.74 12.60 20.77
CA TYR A 380 2.59 13.10 21.51
C TYR A 380 2.97 13.55 22.94
N HIS A 381 3.82 12.79 23.63
CA HIS A 381 4.26 13.16 24.98
C HIS A 381 5.12 14.43 24.98
N GLN A 382 5.95 14.65 23.96
CA GLN A 382 6.73 15.88 23.81
C GLN A 382 5.85 17.10 23.54
N GLU A 383 4.74 16.91 22.82
CA GLU A 383 3.80 17.97 22.46
C GLU A 383 2.84 18.31 23.61
N GLU A 384 2.29 17.30 24.30
CA GLU A 384 1.19 17.45 25.26
C GLU A 384 1.60 17.18 26.72
N GLY A 385 2.83 16.72 26.97
CA GLY A 385 3.35 16.42 28.31
C GLY A 385 2.78 15.15 28.97
N GLN A 386 1.93 14.40 28.26
CA GLN A 386 1.31 13.16 28.75
C GLN A 386 1.18 12.13 27.62
N PHE A 387 1.00 10.85 27.96
CA PHE A 387 0.71 9.82 26.94
C PHE A 387 -0.73 9.90 26.46
N PRO A 388 -1.00 9.63 25.17
CA PRO A 388 -2.37 9.64 24.64
C PRO A 388 -3.17 8.50 25.26
N GLU A 389 -4.42 8.77 25.64
CA GLU A 389 -5.29 7.73 26.21
C GLU A 389 -5.84 6.78 25.14
N ASN A 390 -6.11 7.30 23.94
CA ASN A 390 -6.62 6.53 22.80
C ASN A 390 -5.96 6.98 21.49
N ILE A 391 -5.69 6.03 20.60
CA ILE A 391 -5.15 6.28 19.25
C ILE A 391 -6.06 5.61 18.20
N GLY A 392 -6.47 6.37 17.19
CA GLY A 392 -7.17 5.83 16.02
C GLY A 392 -6.19 5.29 14.97
N ILE A 393 -6.32 4.03 14.56
CA ILE A 393 -5.45 3.40 13.56
C ILE A 393 -6.30 2.73 12.47
N SER A 394 -6.03 3.09 11.20
CA SER A 394 -6.61 2.42 10.04
C SER A 394 -5.67 1.35 9.50
N ILE A 395 -6.13 0.09 9.43
CA ILE A 395 -5.33 -1.04 8.95
C ILE A 395 -5.90 -1.56 7.64
N TRP A 396 -5.03 -1.67 6.64
CA TRP A 396 -5.33 -2.12 5.29
C TRP A 396 -4.62 -3.43 5.00
N SER A 397 -5.08 -4.18 3.99
CA SER A 397 -4.45 -5.43 3.52
C SER A 397 -2.98 -5.26 3.10
N SER A 398 -2.59 -4.04 2.71
CA SER A 398 -1.20 -3.69 2.41
C SER A 398 -0.27 -3.89 3.60
N ASP A 399 -0.74 -3.71 4.84
CA ASP A 399 0.06 -3.97 6.03
C ASP A 399 0.49 -5.45 6.09
N ALA A 400 -0.47 -6.36 5.89
CA ALA A 400 -0.20 -7.78 5.91
C ALA A 400 0.67 -8.23 4.72
N PHE A 401 0.37 -7.76 3.51
CA PHE A 401 0.97 -8.34 2.30
C PHE A 401 2.16 -7.57 1.74
N LYS A 402 2.34 -6.28 2.07
CA LYS A 402 3.51 -5.50 1.68
C LYS A 402 4.50 -5.39 2.85
N SER A 403 4.01 -5.00 4.03
CA SER A 403 4.84 -4.77 5.23
C SER A 403 4.93 -5.95 6.20
N ASP A 404 4.33 -7.10 5.91
CA ASP A 404 4.39 -8.30 6.76
C ASP A 404 3.88 -8.09 8.23
N GLY A 405 2.98 -7.12 8.43
CA GLY A 405 2.26 -6.87 9.69
C GLY A 405 2.91 -5.85 10.64
N GLU A 406 3.54 -4.80 10.12
CA GLU A 406 4.18 -3.73 10.91
C GLU A 406 3.16 -2.90 11.70
N VAL A 407 2.06 -2.49 11.06
CA VAL A 407 0.98 -1.69 11.69
C VAL A 407 0.18 -2.57 12.65
N PHE A 408 -0.09 -3.82 12.30
CA PHE A 408 -0.67 -4.79 13.24
C PHE A 408 0.22 -4.97 14.49
N SER A 409 1.54 -5.05 14.31
CA SER A 409 2.49 -5.12 15.43
C SER A 409 2.50 -3.85 16.28
N GLN A 410 2.39 -2.69 15.64
CA GLN A 410 2.25 -1.40 16.31
C GLN A 410 1.03 -1.38 17.24
N VAL A 411 -0.13 -1.85 16.77
CA VAL A 411 -1.36 -1.95 17.56
C VAL A 411 -1.17 -2.85 18.77
N LEU A 412 -0.65 -4.07 18.57
CA LEU A 412 -0.41 -5.01 19.68
C LEU A 412 0.52 -4.39 20.74
N TYR A 413 1.59 -3.74 20.31
CA TYR A 413 2.55 -3.13 21.23
C TYR A 413 1.97 -1.93 22.00
N LEU A 414 1.13 -1.09 21.37
CA LEU A 414 0.42 0.00 22.06
C LEU A 414 -0.47 -0.54 23.20
N LEU A 415 -1.19 -1.64 22.94
CA LEU A 415 -1.98 -2.37 23.94
C LEU A 415 -1.10 -3.07 25.02
N GLY A 416 0.20 -3.19 24.77
CA GLY A 416 1.15 -3.88 25.65
C GLY A 416 1.04 -5.40 25.55
N VAL A 417 0.77 -5.91 24.35
CA VAL A 417 0.68 -7.33 24.01
C VAL A 417 1.72 -7.64 22.94
N LYS A 418 2.33 -8.82 23.00
CA LYS A 418 3.30 -9.29 21.99
C LYS A 418 2.81 -10.57 21.30
N PRO A 419 3.11 -10.74 20.01
CA PRO A 419 2.94 -12.03 19.35
C PRO A 419 3.89 -13.09 19.93
N ALA A 420 3.42 -14.33 20.00
CA ALA A 420 4.21 -15.50 20.37
C ALA A 420 4.41 -16.39 19.15
N TRP A 421 5.65 -16.60 18.73
CA TRP A 421 5.99 -17.43 17.56
C TRP A 421 6.34 -18.86 17.95
N ARG A 422 6.00 -19.79 17.05
CA ARG A 422 6.55 -21.15 17.03
C ARG A 422 7.94 -21.15 16.40
N LYS A 423 8.70 -22.23 16.58
CA LYS A 423 10.03 -22.40 15.96
C LYS A 423 10.04 -22.29 14.42
N ASN A 424 8.91 -22.52 13.77
CA ASN A 424 8.76 -22.41 12.31
C ASN A 424 8.29 -21.01 11.84
N GLY A 425 8.31 -20.00 12.72
CA GLY A 425 7.91 -18.63 12.39
C GLY A 425 6.40 -18.36 12.37
N ARG A 426 5.55 -19.38 12.55
CA ARG A 426 4.09 -19.18 12.64
C ARG A 426 3.66 -18.66 14.00
N ILE A 427 2.63 -17.83 14.03
CA ILE A 427 2.05 -17.33 15.28
C ILE A 427 1.36 -18.48 16.03
N LYS A 428 1.68 -18.60 17.31
CA LYS A 428 1.05 -19.52 18.27
C LYS A 428 -0.14 -18.86 18.98
N GLY A 429 -0.06 -17.56 19.21
CA GLY A 429 -1.02 -16.73 19.93
C GLY A 429 -0.37 -15.40 20.31
N ILE A 430 -0.95 -14.72 21.28
CA ILE A 430 -0.47 -13.45 21.83
C ILE A 430 -0.24 -13.56 23.33
N GLU A 431 0.67 -12.75 23.87
CA GLU A 431 1.07 -12.77 25.28
C GLU A 431 1.10 -11.34 25.83
N ILE A 432 0.65 -11.17 27.07
CA ILE A 432 0.69 -9.87 27.75
C ILE A 432 2.15 -9.53 28.07
N ILE A 433 2.58 -8.34 27.71
CA ILE A 433 3.83 -7.76 28.18
C ILE A 433 3.57 -7.23 29.60
N PRO A 434 4.33 -7.64 30.62
CA PRO A 434 4.18 -7.12 31.98
C PRO A 434 4.28 -5.59 32.02
N LEU A 435 3.48 -4.94 32.87
CA LEU A 435 3.42 -3.48 32.95
C LEU A 435 4.79 -2.84 33.27
N ASP A 436 5.65 -3.53 34.01
CA ASP A 436 6.99 -3.05 34.35
C ASP A 436 7.99 -3.13 33.19
N GLU A 437 7.71 -3.93 32.16
CA GLU A 437 8.50 -4.01 30.93
C GLU A 437 8.06 -2.95 29.90
N LEU A 438 6.87 -2.36 30.05
CA LEU A 438 6.36 -1.31 29.18
C LEU A 438 7.06 0.02 29.47
N THR A 439 8.22 0.18 28.83
CA THR A 439 9.06 1.38 28.93
C THR A 439 9.36 1.95 27.55
N ILE A 440 9.67 3.24 27.50
CA ILE A 440 10.01 3.98 26.27
C ILE A 440 11.26 4.82 26.50
N ASP A 441 12.19 4.83 25.54
CA ASP A 441 13.37 5.71 25.56
C ASP A 441 12.98 7.07 24.98
N MET A 442 13.02 8.12 25.81
CA MET A 442 12.64 9.48 25.40
C MET A 442 13.71 10.20 24.56
N GLY A 443 14.75 9.48 24.10
CA GLY A 443 15.83 9.99 23.25
C GLY A 443 17.05 10.49 24.02
N ASN A 444 16.97 10.52 25.34
CA ASN A 444 18.05 10.84 26.27
C ASN A 444 18.61 9.59 26.99
N LYS A 445 18.24 8.38 26.55
CA LYS A 445 18.52 7.08 27.21
C LYS A 445 17.84 6.92 28.57
N GLU A 446 16.85 7.76 28.87
CA GLU A 446 15.99 7.61 30.04
C GLU A 446 14.78 6.76 29.65
N LEU A 447 14.61 5.64 30.36
CA LEU A 447 13.46 4.77 30.19
C LEU A 447 12.32 5.27 31.07
N VAL A 448 11.26 5.75 30.42
CA VAL A 448 10.03 6.18 31.09
C VAL A 448 9.02 5.06 31.04
N LYS A 449 8.36 4.77 32.17
CA LYS A 449 7.25 3.81 32.21
C LYS A 449 6.06 4.38 31.44
N ARG A 450 5.51 3.61 30.52
CA ARG A 450 4.35 4.02 29.71
C ARG A 450 3.10 3.21 30.08
N PRO A 451 1.89 3.79 29.92
CA PRO A 451 0.64 3.06 30.06
C PRO A 451 0.41 2.11 28.88
N ARG A 452 -0.55 1.20 29.03
CA ARG A 452 -1.22 0.55 27.91
C ARG A 452 -2.20 1.55 27.29
N VAL A 453 -2.04 1.81 26.01
CA VAL A 453 -2.82 2.82 25.28
C VAL A 453 -4.00 2.14 24.60
N ASP A 454 -5.18 2.74 24.72
CA ASP A 454 -6.38 2.25 24.03
C ASP A 454 -6.27 2.53 22.53
N VAL A 455 -6.87 1.67 21.71
CA VAL A 455 -6.76 1.77 20.25
C VAL A 455 -8.10 1.57 19.58
N THR A 456 -8.58 2.61 18.90
CA THR A 456 -9.72 2.50 17.97
C THR A 456 -9.22 2.01 16.61
N ILE A 457 -9.58 0.78 16.24
CA ILE A 457 -9.08 0.12 15.02
C ILE A 457 -10.13 0.18 13.92
N GLN A 458 -9.78 0.74 12.75
CA GLN A 458 -10.60 0.70 11.54
C GLN A 458 -9.96 -0.21 10.50
N THR A 459 -10.58 -1.35 10.20
CA THR A 459 -10.06 -2.29 9.18
C THR A 459 -10.70 -2.08 7.82
N SER A 460 -9.93 -2.26 6.74
CA SER A 460 -10.51 -2.39 5.40
C SER A 460 -11.30 -3.71 5.23
N GLY A 461 -12.26 -3.73 4.31
CA GLY A 461 -13.02 -4.95 3.99
C GLY A 461 -12.14 -6.10 3.47
N ILE A 462 -11.08 -5.77 2.74
CA ILE A 462 -10.11 -6.74 2.22
C ILE A 462 -9.32 -7.37 3.37
N LEU A 463 -8.86 -6.58 4.35
CA LEU A 463 -8.14 -7.13 5.51
C LEU A 463 -9.02 -8.12 6.28
N ARG A 464 -10.27 -7.73 6.58
CA ARG A 464 -11.26 -8.60 7.25
C ARG A 464 -11.45 -9.93 6.52
N ASP A 465 -11.49 -9.91 5.20
CA ASP A 465 -11.80 -11.09 4.39
C ASP A 465 -10.55 -11.95 4.10
N MET A 466 -9.38 -11.32 3.98
CA MET A 466 -8.15 -11.97 3.55
C MET A 466 -7.23 -12.37 4.71
N VAL A 467 -7.28 -11.64 5.82
CA VAL A 467 -6.41 -11.79 7.01
C VAL A 467 -7.25 -11.80 8.30
N PRO A 468 -8.23 -12.71 8.43
CA PRO A 468 -9.16 -12.69 9.57
C PRO A 468 -8.46 -12.89 10.92
N ASN A 469 -7.32 -13.57 10.94
CA ASN A 469 -6.52 -13.77 12.15
C ASN A 469 -6.04 -12.45 12.77
N PHE A 470 -5.85 -11.38 11.99
CA PHE A 470 -5.53 -10.08 12.56
C PHE A 470 -6.70 -9.53 13.38
N CYS A 471 -7.93 -9.66 12.86
CA CYS A 471 -9.12 -9.25 13.60
C CYS A 471 -9.27 -10.04 14.90
N ASP A 472 -9.09 -11.36 14.84
CA ASP A 472 -9.20 -12.24 16.01
C ASP A 472 -8.18 -11.87 17.10
N TYR A 473 -6.91 -11.67 16.72
CA TYR A 473 -5.86 -11.33 17.69
C TYR A 473 -5.99 -9.90 18.25
N MET A 474 -6.47 -8.93 17.47
CA MET A 474 -6.71 -7.57 17.98
C MET A 474 -7.84 -7.57 19.02
N ASP A 475 -8.93 -8.29 18.76
CA ASP A 475 -10.02 -8.45 19.71
C ASP A 475 -9.55 -9.18 20.97
N GLU A 476 -8.84 -10.31 20.81
CA GLU A 476 -8.27 -11.08 21.92
C GLU A 476 -7.34 -10.19 22.78
N ALA A 477 -6.49 -9.37 22.16
CA ALA A 477 -5.59 -8.46 22.88
C ALA A 477 -6.35 -7.44 23.74
N VAL A 478 -7.37 -6.79 23.19
CA VAL A 478 -8.19 -5.80 23.92
C VAL A 478 -8.94 -6.46 25.08
N VAL A 479 -9.51 -7.66 24.86
CA VAL A 479 -10.21 -8.42 25.90
C VAL A 479 -9.26 -8.89 26.99
N MET A 480 -8.05 -9.30 26.65
CA MET A 480 -7.03 -9.71 27.62
C MET A 480 -6.59 -8.53 28.49
N VAL A 481 -6.32 -7.38 27.87
CA VAL A 481 -5.82 -6.18 28.56
C VAL A 481 -6.89 -5.52 29.43
N SER A 482 -8.14 -5.50 29.00
CA SER A 482 -9.27 -4.95 29.78
C SER A 482 -9.63 -5.75 31.03
N LYS A 483 -9.06 -6.95 31.23
CA LYS A 483 -9.30 -7.80 32.41
C LYS A 483 -8.13 -7.79 33.40
N LEU A 484 -7.05 -7.08 33.10
CA LEU A 484 -5.89 -6.99 33.97
C LEU A 484 -6.21 -6.22 35.26
N SER A 485 -5.69 -6.71 36.38
CA SER A 485 -5.75 -5.99 37.67
C SER A 485 -4.62 -4.97 37.75
N GLU A 486 -4.70 -3.90 36.95
CA GLU A 486 -3.73 -2.82 36.87
C GLU A 486 -4.37 -1.46 37.24
N PRO A 487 -3.61 -0.47 37.73
CA PRO A 487 -4.13 0.88 37.93
C PRO A 487 -4.60 1.50 36.60
N MET A 488 -5.76 2.15 36.60
CA MET A 488 -6.35 2.77 35.40
C MET A 488 -5.49 3.87 34.78
N GLU A 489 -4.66 4.55 35.59
CA GLU A 489 -3.67 5.54 35.12
C GLU A 489 -2.59 4.92 34.22
N TYR A 490 -2.42 3.60 34.29
CA TYR A 490 -1.44 2.85 33.51
C TYR A 490 -2.07 1.83 32.55
N ASN A 491 -3.40 1.76 32.51
CA ASN A 491 -4.16 0.90 31.61
C ASN A 491 -5.42 1.62 31.13
N TYR A 492 -5.28 2.35 30.02
CA TYR A 492 -6.36 3.16 29.46
C TYR A 492 -7.46 2.32 28.82
N VAL A 493 -7.13 1.12 28.32
CA VAL A 493 -8.12 0.14 27.83
C VAL A 493 -9.08 -0.26 28.96
N LEU A 494 -8.55 -0.62 30.13
CA LEU A 494 -9.34 -0.95 31.32
C LEU A 494 -10.18 0.25 31.78
N LYS A 495 -9.56 1.44 31.86
CA LYS A 495 -10.20 2.70 32.25
C LYS A 495 -11.44 2.98 31.40
N HIS A 496 -11.29 3.02 30.07
CA HIS A 496 -12.39 3.31 29.16
C HIS A 496 -13.43 2.20 29.11
N THR A 497 -13.01 0.93 29.25
CA THR A 497 -13.95 -0.20 29.30
C THR A 497 -14.88 -0.09 30.51
N GLN A 498 -14.34 0.23 31.70
CA GLN A 498 -15.17 0.39 32.90
C GLN A 498 -16.12 1.59 32.79
N GLN A 499 -15.62 2.73 32.30
CA GLN A 499 -16.46 3.91 32.07
C GLN A 499 -17.65 3.59 31.14
N LYS A 500 -17.41 2.89 30.03
CA LYS A 500 -18.47 2.47 29.09
C LYS A 500 -19.44 1.41 29.63
N ILE A 501 -19.06 0.67 30.66
CA ILE A 501 -19.95 -0.29 31.34
C ILE A 501 -20.85 0.43 32.34
N GLU A 502 -20.39 1.55 32.90
CA GLU A 502 -21.13 2.39 33.85
C GLU A 502 -22.14 3.32 33.16
N GLU A 503 -21.85 3.75 31.92
CA GLU A 503 -22.77 4.46 31.01
C GLU A 503 -23.93 3.57 30.51
#